data_AF-A0A1W1ZKF3-F1
#
_entry.id   AF-A0A1W1ZKF3-F1
#
_cell.length_a   1.000
_cell.length_b   1.000
_cell.length_c   1.000
_cell.angle_alpha   90.00
_cell.angle_beta   90.00
_cell.angle_gamma   90.00
#
_symmetry.space_group_name_H-M   'P 1'
#
loop_
_entity.id
_entity.type
_entity.pdbx_description
1 polymer ?
#
loop_
_entity_poly.entity_id
_entity_poly.type
_entity_poly.pdbx_seq_one_letter_code
_entity_poly.pdbx_strand_id
1 'polypeptide(L)'
;MKTTLFIAFTLIICSCTNEFTVQKKNNESDKREGERIMDIYFDNILLDKENENLSLFGKEFYKVSSKEKLMKENEFIKNKLGKLLGKELKHWETAVVSGTSSNSEYLFIYEIKREKYNSVETFYLIKEALDSIKIHSYKIESEGLLTE
;
A
#
# COMPACT_ATOMS: atom_id res chain seq x y z
N MET A 1 30.87 66.12 -19.72
CA MET A 1 30.38 65.30 -20.85
C MET A 1 31.05 63.95 -20.74
N LYS A 2 30.28 62.92 -20.33
CA LYS A 2 29.82 61.82 -21.19
C LYS A 2 30.95 60.84 -21.53
N THR A 3 30.93 59.54 -21.23
CA THR A 3 30.00 58.68 -20.50
C THR A 3 30.69 57.31 -20.35
N THR A 4 30.61 56.74 -19.14
CA THR A 4 30.45 55.30 -18.81
C THR A 4 31.35 54.21 -19.45
N LEU A 5 32.18 53.67 -18.56
CA LEU A 5 32.73 52.31 -18.50
C LEU A 5 31.61 51.26 -18.62
N PHE A 6 31.63 50.42 -19.65
CA PHE A 6 30.74 49.26 -19.79
C PHE A 6 31.38 48.04 -19.10
N ILE A 7 30.95 47.75 -17.87
CA ILE A 7 31.29 46.50 -17.19
C ILE A 7 30.26 45.44 -17.61
N ALA A 8 30.77 44.36 -18.18
CA ALA A 8 30.01 43.18 -18.55
C ALA A 8 29.37 42.54 -17.31
N PHE A 9 28.04 42.51 -17.27
CA PHE A 9 27.28 41.71 -16.33
C PHE A 9 26.80 40.44 -17.05
N THR A 10 27.67 39.44 -17.09
CA THR A 10 27.33 38.08 -17.50
C THR A 10 26.38 37.49 -16.47
N LEU A 11 25.09 37.53 -16.77
CA LEU A 11 24.03 36.81 -16.06
C LEU A 11 24.23 35.30 -16.29
N ILE A 12 25.08 34.69 -15.45
CA ILE A 12 25.09 33.23 -15.26
C ILE A 12 23.85 32.92 -14.42
N ILE A 13 22.72 32.70 -15.09
CA ILE A 13 21.56 32.07 -14.48
C ILE A 13 21.95 30.61 -14.24
N CYS A 14 22.43 30.35 -13.02
CA CYS A 14 22.65 29.02 -12.51
C CYS A 14 21.27 28.35 -12.40
N SER A 15 20.87 27.60 -13.42
CA SER A 15 19.72 26.71 -13.35
C SER A 15 20.07 25.53 -12.43
N CYS A 16 20.02 25.77 -11.11
CA CYS A 16 19.96 24.68 -10.15
C CYS A 16 18.61 23.99 -10.33
N THR A 17 18.57 22.87 -11.04
CA THR A 17 17.49 21.90 -10.95
C THR A 17 17.50 21.32 -9.55
N ASN A 18 16.84 21.99 -8.61
CA ASN A 18 16.62 21.45 -7.28
C ASN A 18 15.61 20.31 -7.41
N GLU A 19 16.09 19.09 -7.63
CA GLU A 19 15.30 17.88 -7.41
C GLU A 19 14.97 17.80 -5.92
N PHE A 20 13.86 18.43 -5.53
CA PHE A 20 13.38 18.42 -4.16
C PHE A 20 12.75 17.06 -3.88
N THR A 21 13.56 16.16 -3.31
CA THR A 21 13.12 14.83 -2.87
C THR A 21 13.05 14.81 -1.35
N VAL A 22 11.85 14.62 -0.80
CA VAL A 22 11.63 14.44 0.64
C VAL A 22 11.32 12.97 0.90
N GLN A 23 12.07 12.36 1.82
CA GLN A 23 11.82 10.99 2.27
C GLN A 23 11.27 11.02 3.69
N LYS A 24 10.13 10.37 3.91
CA LYS A 24 9.51 10.15 5.22
C LYS A 24 9.42 8.65 5.44
N LYS A 25 9.75 8.21 6.65
CA LYS A 25 9.57 6.83 7.08
C LYS A 25 8.71 6.79 8.33
N ASN A 26 7.84 5.80 8.42
CA ASN A 26 7.00 5.50 9.57
C ASN A 26 6.28 6.74 10.12
N ASN A 27 5.70 7.54 9.23
CA ASN A 27 4.89 8.68 9.60
C ASN A 27 3.43 8.27 9.83
N GLU A 28 2.84 8.73 10.94
CA GLU A 28 1.46 8.40 11.33
C GLU A 28 0.39 8.88 10.34
N SER A 29 0.62 9.98 9.61
CA SER A 29 -0.32 10.42 8.57
C SER A 29 -0.35 9.45 7.41
N ASP A 30 0.82 8.99 6.98
CA ASP A 30 0.97 8.05 5.88
C ASP A 30 0.43 6.68 6.27
N LYS A 31 0.67 6.25 7.52
CA LYS A 31 0.07 5.05 8.11
C LYS A 31 -1.46 5.09 7.98
N ARG A 32 -2.10 6.16 8.46
CA ARG A 32 -3.56 6.32 8.38
C ARG A 32 -4.07 6.32 6.95
N GLU A 33 -3.30 6.81 5.99
CA GLU A 33 -3.67 6.78 4.58
C GLU A 33 -3.75 5.34 4.06
N GLY A 34 -2.73 4.52 4.34
CA GLY A 34 -2.69 3.10 3.97
C GLY A 34 -3.71 2.25 4.75
N GLU A 35 -3.91 2.53 6.05
CA GLU A 35 -4.88 1.82 6.89
C GLU A 35 -6.31 1.94 6.35
N ARG A 36 -6.70 3.07 5.74
CA ARG A 36 -8.03 3.20 5.12
C ARG A 36 -8.31 2.14 4.06
N ILE A 37 -7.29 1.75 3.29
CA ILE A 37 -7.45 0.68 2.29
C ILE A 37 -7.67 -0.66 2.98
N MET A 38 -7.00 -0.89 4.11
CA MET A 38 -7.15 -2.10 4.91
C MET A 38 -8.50 -2.14 5.63
N ASP A 39 -9.01 -1.01 6.09
CA ASP A 39 -10.35 -0.92 6.66
C ASP A 39 -11.42 -1.29 5.64
N ILE A 40 -11.35 -0.72 4.43
CA ILE A 40 -12.25 -1.12 3.33
C ILE A 40 -12.12 -2.62 3.03
N TYR A 41 -10.89 -3.14 2.98
CA TYR A 41 -10.65 -4.56 2.73
C TYR A 41 -11.35 -5.47 3.75
N PHE A 42 -11.16 -5.19 5.04
CA PHE A 42 -11.74 -6.00 6.12
C PHE A 42 -13.23 -5.77 6.31
N ASP A 43 -13.74 -4.56 6.08
CA ASP A 43 -15.17 -4.26 6.13
C ASP A 43 -15.92 -5.05 5.05
N ASN A 44 -15.36 -5.14 3.85
CA ASN A 44 -15.91 -5.97 2.78
C ASN A 44 -15.94 -7.45 3.14
N ILE A 45 -14.96 -7.95 3.92
CA ILE A 45 -15.00 -9.34 4.43
C ILE A 45 -16.12 -9.50 5.46
N LEU A 46 -16.24 -8.57 6.40
CA LEU A 46 -17.26 -8.62 7.45
C LEU A 46 -18.69 -8.52 6.90
N LEU A 47 -18.86 -7.84 5.77
CA LEU A 47 -20.15 -7.64 5.11
C LEU A 47 -20.46 -8.69 4.02
N ASP A 48 -19.67 -9.76 3.90
CA ASP A 48 -19.79 -10.79 2.84
C ASP A 48 -19.79 -10.17 1.42
N LYS A 49 -18.95 -9.15 1.22
CA LYS A 49 -18.76 -8.36 0.00
C LYS A 49 -17.34 -8.50 -0.56
N GLU A 50 -16.70 -9.66 -0.40
CA GLU A 50 -15.30 -9.88 -0.77
C GLU A 50 -15.00 -9.59 -2.26
N ASN A 51 -16.00 -9.63 -3.13
CA ASN A 51 -15.87 -9.24 -4.54
C ASN A 51 -15.53 -7.75 -4.72
N GLU A 52 -15.95 -6.88 -3.80
CA GLU A 52 -15.61 -5.44 -3.83
C GLU A 52 -14.09 -5.24 -3.63
N ASN A 53 -13.42 -6.16 -2.92
CA ASN A 53 -11.97 -6.12 -2.70
C ASN A 53 -11.15 -6.29 -3.97
N LEU A 54 -11.70 -6.88 -5.04
CA LEU A 54 -10.99 -7.04 -6.31
C LEU A 54 -10.46 -5.71 -6.87
N SER A 55 -11.15 -4.61 -6.55
CA SER A 55 -10.76 -3.25 -6.96
C SER A 55 -9.61 -2.66 -6.15
N LEU A 56 -9.31 -3.21 -4.97
CA LEU A 56 -8.23 -2.76 -4.08
C LEU A 56 -6.86 -3.27 -4.52
N PHE A 57 -6.81 -4.35 -5.30
CA PHE A 57 -5.57 -4.91 -5.83
C PHE A 57 -5.09 -4.17 -7.07
N GLY A 58 -3.78 -3.92 -7.12
CA GLY A 58 -3.12 -3.19 -8.20
C GLY A 58 -2.88 -4.05 -9.43
N LYS A 59 -2.49 -3.41 -10.54
CA LYS A 59 -2.22 -4.13 -11.80
C LYS A 59 -1.09 -5.15 -11.66
N GLU A 60 -0.07 -4.81 -10.88
CA GLU A 60 1.11 -5.66 -10.66
C GLU A 60 0.75 -6.97 -9.95
N PHE A 61 -0.17 -6.94 -8.98
CA PHE A 61 -0.69 -8.16 -8.34
C PHE A 61 -1.32 -9.10 -9.40
N TYR A 62 -2.13 -8.53 -10.30
CA TYR A 62 -2.80 -9.28 -11.36
C TYR A 62 -1.91 -9.66 -12.54
N LYS A 63 -0.60 -9.33 -12.53
CA LYS A 63 0.35 -9.91 -13.48
C LYS A 63 0.70 -11.36 -13.13
N VAL A 64 0.60 -11.72 -11.85
CA VAL A 64 0.99 -13.04 -11.33
C VAL A 64 -0.19 -13.82 -10.70
N SER A 65 -1.35 -13.18 -10.60
CA SER A 65 -2.61 -13.78 -10.13
C SER A 65 -3.78 -13.36 -11.02
N SER A 66 -4.97 -13.91 -10.80
CA SER A 66 -6.21 -13.49 -11.48
C SER A 66 -7.29 -13.17 -10.47
N LYS A 67 -8.33 -12.44 -10.89
CA LYS A 67 -9.48 -12.14 -10.03
C LYS A 67 -10.18 -13.42 -9.58
N GLU A 68 -10.34 -14.37 -10.49
CA GLU A 68 -10.95 -15.68 -10.22
C GLU A 68 -10.10 -16.50 -9.25
N LYS A 69 -8.77 -16.46 -9.39
CA LYS A 69 -7.85 -17.12 -8.45
C LYS A 69 -7.96 -16.52 -7.06
N LEU A 70 -7.95 -15.19 -6.96
CA LEU A 70 -8.12 -14.49 -5.68
C LEU A 70 -9.47 -14.80 -5.02
N MET A 71 -10.56 -14.86 -5.80
CA MET A 71 -11.88 -15.26 -5.27
C MET A 71 -11.86 -16.69 -4.73
N LYS A 72 -11.25 -17.63 -5.45
CA LYS A 72 -11.10 -19.03 -5.00
C LYS A 72 -10.24 -19.13 -3.75
N GLU A 73 -9.15 -18.35 -3.67
CA GLU A 73 -8.31 -18.28 -2.47
C GLU A 73 -9.10 -17.75 -1.27
N ASN A 74 -9.89 -16.69 -1.44
CA ASN A 74 -10.74 -16.16 -0.38
C ASN A 74 -11.79 -17.17 0.10
N GLU A 75 -12.43 -17.88 -0.83
CA GLU A 75 -13.38 -18.95 -0.49
C GLU A 75 -12.70 -20.10 0.25
N PHE A 76 -11.52 -20.52 -0.22
CA PHE A 76 -10.71 -21.54 0.44
C PHE A 76 -10.33 -21.13 1.88
N ILE A 77 -9.86 -19.89 2.06
CA ILE A 77 -9.53 -19.31 3.37
C ILE A 77 -10.76 -19.30 4.29
N LYS A 78 -11.92 -18.84 3.79
CA LYS A 78 -13.18 -18.81 4.56
C LYS A 78 -13.60 -20.20 4.98
N ASN A 79 -13.49 -21.19 4.08
CA ASN A 79 -13.85 -22.57 4.36
C ASN A 79 -12.91 -23.23 5.38
N LYS A 80 -11.59 -23.02 5.26
CA LYS A 80 -10.58 -23.63 6.15
C LYS A 80 -10.47 -22.93 7.50
N LEU A 81 -10.47 -21.60 7.52
CA LEU A 81 -10.18 -20.82 8.73
C LEU A 81 -11.44 -20.28 9.42
N GLY A 82 -12.58 -20.28 8.71
CA GLY A 82 -13.84 -19.73 9.21
C GLY A 82 -13.95 -18.22 9.06
N LYS A 83 -15.06 -17.66 9.57
CA LYS A 83 -15.34 -16.22 9.47
C LYS A 83 -14.33 -15.40 10.27
N LEU A 84 -14.14 -14.16 9.84
CA LEU A 84 -13.35 -13.16 10.57
C LEU A 84 -14.12 -12.69 11.81
N LEU A 85 -13.51 -12.80 12.97
CA LEU A 85 -14.08 -12.40 14.27
C LEU A 85 -13.44 -11.12 14.82
N GLY A 86 -12.21 -10.82 14.40
CA GLY A 86 -11.50 -9.62 14.80
C GLY A 86 -10.14 -9.51 14.12
N LYS A 87 -9.58 -8.30 14.13
CA LYS A 87 -8.27 -7.98 13.57
C LYS A 87 -7.49 -7.13 14.57
N GLU A 88 -6.18 -7.35 14.65
CA GLU A 88 -5.26 -6.51 15.42
C GLU A 88 -4.05 -6.17 14.54
N LEU A 89 -3.77 -4.87 14.38
CA LEU A 89 -2.56 -4.43 13.69
C LEU A 89 -1.34 -4.69 14.58
N LYS A 90 -0.47 -5.62 14.18
CA LYS A 90 0.73 -5.97 14.94
C LYS A 90 1.95 -5.18 14.53
N HIS A 91 2.08 -4.91 13.23
CA HIS A 91 3.21 -4.19 12.68
C HIS A 91 2.80 -3.37 11.49
N TRP A 92 3.43 -2.22 11.33
CA TRP A 92 3.27 -1.38 10.16
C TRP A 92 4.57 -0.66 9.82
N GLU A 93 4.79 -0.42 8.54
CA GLU A 93 5.87 0.41 8.05
C GLU A 93 5.37 1.29 6.90
N THR A 94 5.90 2.51 6.81
CA THR A 94 5.68 3.37 5.64
C THR A 94 7.00 3.93 5.13
N ALA A 95 7.13 4.00 3.81
CA ALA A 95 8.22 4.67 3.13
C ALA A 95 7.64 5.55 2.03
N VAL A 96 7.64 6.87 2.26
CA VAL A 96 7.07 7.86 1.35
C VAL A 96 8.17 8.76 0.82
N VAL A 97 8.39 8.71 -0.47
CA VAL A 97 9.24 9.60 -1.25
C VAL A 97 8.32 10.57 -1.99
N SER A 98 8.49 11.87 -1.78
CA SER A 98 7.76 12.94 -2.48
C SER A 98 8.74 13.82 -3.25
N GLY A 99 8.36 14.27 -4.44
CA GLY A 99 9.25 15.06 -5.32
C GLY A 99 9.17 14.62 -6.77
N THR A 100 10.26 14.82 -7.51
CA THR A 100 10.39 14.44 -8.93
C THR A 100 10.19 12.93 -9.18
N SER A 101 10.52 12.10 -8.19
CA SER A 101 10.34 10.64 -8.21
C SER A 101 9.53 10.18 -7.00
N SER A 102 8.24 10.51 -6.99
CA SER A 102 7.35 10.13 -5.90
C SER A 102 7.09 8.62 -5.89
N ASN A 103 7.31 7.97 -4.76
CA ASN A 103 6.94 6.58 -4.49
C ASN A 103 6.40 6.49 -3.07
N SER A 104 5.39 5.67 -2.81
CA SER A 104 4.89 5.48 -1.45
C SER A 104 4.53 4.02 -1.24
N GLU A 105 5.16 3.43 -0.23
CA GLU A 105 5.07 2.02 0.10
C GLU A 105 4.57 1.87 1.53
N TYR A 106 3.71 0.89 1.73
CA TYR A 106 3.07 0.61 3.01
C TYR A 106 3.10 -0.90 3.27
N LEU A 107 3.54 -1.29 4.46
CA LEU A 107 3.49 -2.66 4.93
C LEU A 107 2.56 -2.71 6.13
N PHE A 108 1.61 -3.64 6.13
CA PHE A 108 0.76 -3.92 7.30
C PHE A 108 0.75 -5.41 7.59
N ILE A 109 0.91 -5.77 8.86
CA ILE A 109 0.82 -7.14 9.35
C ILE A 109 -0.26 -7.19 10.42
N TYR A 110 -1.30 -7.96 10.15
CA TYR A 110 -2.42 -8.16 11.05
C TYR A 110 -2.41 -9.57 11.64
N GLU A 111 -2.71 -9.67 12.93
CA GLU A 111 -3.23 -10.90 13.51
C GLU A 111 -4.75 -10.90 13.37
N ILE A 112 -5.27 -11.95 12.76
CA ILE A 112 -6.69 -12.12 12.47
C ILE A 112 -7.23 -13.27 13.33
N LYS A 113 -8.24 -12.95 14.13
CA LYS A 113 -9.02 -13.95 14.86
C LYS A 113 -10.08 -14.50 13.94
N ARG A 114 -10.14 -15.82 13.81
CA ARG A 114 -11.15 -16.52 12.99
C ARG A 114 -11.83 -17.63 13.76
N GLU A 115 -12.96 -18.10 13.26
CA GLU A 115 -13.77 -19.12 13.95
C GLU A 115 -13.04 -20.46 14.17
N LYS A 116 -12.18 -20.87 13.23
CA LYS A 116 -11.50 -22.18 13.29
C LYS A 116 -10.03 -22.04 13.65
N TYR A 117 -9.29 -21.23 12.88
CA TYR A 117 -7.85 -21.05 13.05
C TYR A 117 -7.46 -19.59 12.80
N ASN A 118 -6.72 -18.99 13.72
CA ASN A 118 -6.20 -17.64 13.55
C ASN A 118 -5.23 -17.57 12.36
N SER A 119 -5.09 -16.39 11.76
CA SER A 119 -4.13 -16.14 10.70
C SER A 119 -3.28 -14.90 10.96
N VAL A 120 -2.09 -14.88 10.39
CA VAL A 120 -1.28 -13.68 10.20
C VAL A 120 -1.40 -13.28 8.74
N GLU A 121 -1.85 -12.05 8.50
CA GLU A 121 -2.08 -11.53 7.15
C GLU A 121 -1.20 -10.31 6.88
N THR A 122 -0.33 -10.43 5.88
CA THR A 122 0.63 -9.41 5.48
C THR A 122 0.19 -8.79 4.16
N PHE A 123 0.10 -7.46 4.16
CA PHE A 123 -0.27 -6.65 3.00
C PHE A 123 0.86 -5.70 2.67
N TYR A 124 1.26 -5.69 1.40
CA TYR A 124 2.15 -4.69 0.86
C TYR A 124 1.39 -3.85 -0.16
N LEU A 125 1.35 -2.54 0.07
CA LEU A 125 0.61 -1.59 -0.73
C LEU A 125 1.57 -0.59 -1.37
N ILE A 126 1.22 -0.12 -2.55
CA ILE A 126 1.92 0.94 -3.26
C ILE A 126 0.91 2.00 -3.66
N LYS A 127 1.30 3.27 -3.51
CA LYS A 127 0.58 4.39 -4.12
C LYS A 127 0.91 4.46 -5.61
N GLU A 128 -0.03 4.04 -6.44
CA GLU A 128 0.06 4.13 -7.89
C GLU A 128 -0.16 5.59 -8.37
N ALA A 129 0.00 5.83 -9.67
CA ALA A 129 -0.30 7.12 -10.29
C ALA A 129 -1.74 7.58 -9.96
N LEU A 130 -1.94 8.91 -9.92
CA LEU A 130 -3.22 9.54 -9.53
C LEU A 130 -3.62 9.28 -8.06
N ASP A 131 -2.62 9.13 -7.19
CA ASP A 131 -2.77 9.01 -5.74
C ASP A 131 -3.58 7.78 -5.26
N SER A 132 -3.79 6.77 -6.09
CA SER A 132 -4.53 5.56 -5.69
C SER A 132 -3.62 4.54 -5.02
N ILE A 133 -3.84 4.26 -3.74
CA ILE A 133 -3.13 3.19 -3.02
C ILE A 133 -3.75 1.84 -3.38
N LYS A 134 -2.91 0.87 -3.77
CA LYS A 134 -3.32 -0.47 -4.19
C LYS A 134 -2.54 -1.56 -3.48
N ILE A 135 -3.19 -2.69 -3.22
CA ILE A 135 -2.56 -3.91 -2.72
C ILE A 135 -1.71 -4.49 -3.85
N HIS A 136 -0.40 -4.53 -3.64
CA HIS A 136 0.58 -5.04 -4.57
C HIS A 136 0.95 -6.49 -4.24
N SER A 137 1.00 -6.85 -2.96
CA SER A 137 1.20 -8.22 -2.51
C SER A 137 0.33 -8.52 -1.28
N TYR A 138 -0.12 -9.78 -1.21
CA TYR A 138 -0.90 -10.32 -0.12
C TYR A 138 -0.36 -11.71 0.24
N LYS A 139 -0.15 -11.94 1.54
CA LYS A 139 0.29 -13.22 2.07
C LYS A 139 -0.51 -13.54 3.34
N ILE A 140 -0.95 -14.79 3.45
CA ILE A 140 -1.61 -15.32 4.63
C ILE A 140 -0.83 -16.51 5.18
N GLU A 141 -0.68 -16.56 6.50
CA GLU A 141 -0.09 -17.66 7.24
C GLU A 141 -1.08 -18.14 8.31
N SER A 142 -1.38 -19.43 8.31
CA SER A 142 -2.20 -20.06 9.35
C SER A 142 -1.98 -21.56 9.34
N GLU A 143 -1.88 -22.17 10.51
CA GLU A 143 -1.81 -23.63 10.65
C GLU A 143 -3.03 -24.32 10.02
N GLY A 144 -4.21 -23.67 10.06
CA GLY A 144 -5.43 -24.21 9.48
C GLY A 144 -5.37 -24.41 7.96
N LEU A 145 -4.50 -23.68 7.25
CA LEU A 145 -4.28 -23.86 5.80
C LEU A 145 -3.45 -25.12 5.48
N LEU A 146 -2.77 -25.70 6.47
CA LEU A 146 -1.96 -26.91 6.33
C LEU A 146 -2.74 -28.19 6.70
N THR A 147 -3.95 -28.04 7.25
CA THR A 147 -4.79 -29.18 7.66
C THR A 147 -5.55 -29.76 6.47
N GLU A 148 -5.69 -31.09 6.42
CA GLU A 148 -6.40 -31.82 5.36
C GLU A 148 -7.91 -31.49 5.29
#